data_AF-A0A2Z6MQW0-F1
#
_entry.id   AF-A0A2Z6MQW0-F1
#
_cell.length_a   1.000
_cell.length_b   1.000
_cell.length_c   1.000
_cell.angle_alpha   90.00
_cell.angle_beta   90.00
_cell.angle_gamma   90.00
#
_symmetry.space_group_name_H-M   'P 1'
#
loop_
_entity.id
_entity.type
_entity.pdbx_description
1 polymer ?
#
loop_
_entity_poly.entity_id
_entity_poly.type
_entity_poly.pdbx_seq_one_letter_code
_entity_poly.pdbx_strand_id
1 'polypeptide(L)'
;MDITSILVPSVQELAKEPLTQVPDRYVLHDQETVALSNNTSLPQVPVIDFAKLLSQDNNLKGLELEKLHYACKEWGFFQSKTYQDANALLENRRVTLPNKIILAGQ
;
A
#
# COMPACT_ATOMS: atom_id res chain seq x y z
N MET A 1 -11.88 19.86 -32.80
CA MET A 1 -10.78 19.26 -32.03
C MET A 1 -11.20 17.84 -31.73
N ASP A 2 -10.73 16.87 -32.52
CA ASP A 2 -11.01 15.46 -32.25
C ASP A 2 -10.23 15.04 -31.02
N ILE A 3 -10.95 14.64 -29.99
CA ILE A 3 -10.36 14.05 -28.78
C ILE A 3 -10.11 12.57 -29.12
N THR A 4 -9.04 12.29 -29.85
CA THR A 4 -8.63 10.91 -30.12
C THR A 4 -8.03 10.34 -28.83
N SER A 5 -8.79 9.48 -28.13
CA SER A 5 -8.22 8.70 -27.03
C SER A 5 -7.17 7.74 -27.59
N ILE A 6 -5.96 7.77 -27.02
CA ILE A 6 -4.91 6.83 -27.40
C ILE A 6 -5.27 5.48 -26.80
N LEU A 7 -5.45 4.46 -27.64
CA LEU A 7 -5.60 3.09 -27.17
C LEU A 7 -4.31 2.66 -26.47
N VAL A 8 -4.41 2.45 -25.16
CA VAL A 8 -3.29 1.97 -24.36
C VAL A 8 -3.30 0.45 -24.37
N PRO A 9 -2.26 -0.22 -24.91
CA PRO A 9 -2.19 -1.67 -24.90
C PRO A 9 -2.09 -2.21 -23.47
N SER A 10 -2.62 -3.42 -23.25
CA SER A 10 -2.49 -4.11 -21.98
C SER A 10 -1.02 -4.34 -21.66
N VAL A 11 -0.56 -3.83 -20.51
CA VAL A 11 0.80 -4.09 -20.00
C VAL A 11 1.03 -5.60 -19.81
N GLN A 12 -0.01 -6.36 -19.49
CA GLN A 12 0.09 -7.81 -19.35
C GLN A 12 0.36 -8.53 -20.67
N GLU A 13 -0.18 -8.03 -21.79
CA GLU A 13 0.12 -8.60 -23.12
C GLU A 13 1.49 -8.15 -23.62
N LEU A 14 1.84 -6.87 -23.41
CA LEU A 14 3.17 -6.34 -23.71
C LEU A 14 4.28 -7.12 -23.01
N ALA A 15 4.05 -7.58 -21.78
CA ALA A 15 5.01 -8.37 -21.02
C ALA A 15 5.23 -9.80 -21.58
N LYS A 16 4.33 -10.31 -22.43
CA LYS A 16 4.48 -11.61 -23.10
C LYS A 16 5.30 -11.50 -24.38
N GLU A 17 5.41 -10.31 -24.95
CA GLU A 17 6.23 -10.05 -26.13
C GLU A 17 7.72 -10.03 -25.73
N PRO A 18 8.64 -10.44 -26.61
CA PRO A 18 10.08 -10.45 -26.34
C PRO A 18 10.67 -9.04 -26.46
N LEU A 19 10.17 -8.10 -25.65
CA LEU A 19 10.66 -6.72 -25.61
C LEU A 19 12.05 -6.68 -24.96
N THR A 20 13.00 -6.05 -25.64
CA THR A 20 14.37 -5.83 -25.13
C THR A 20 14.47 -4.58 -24.25
N GLN A 21 13.49 -3.68 -24.34
CA GLN A 21 13.44 -2.43 -23.59
C GLN A 21 11.99 -2.05 -23.25
N VAL A 22 11.81 -1.38 -22.11
CA VAL A 22 10.51 -0.81 -21.71
C VAL A 22 10.13 0.32 -22.67
N PRO A 23 8.90 0.34 -23.21
CA PRO A 23 8.47 1.43 -24.09
C PRO A 23 8.58 2.80 -23.40
N ASP A 24 9.05 3.82 -24.15
CA ASP A 24 9.34 5.17 -23.63
C ASP A 24 8.19 5.80 -22.83
N ARG A 25 6.94 5.47 -23.19
CA ARG A 25 5.74 5.95 -22.47
C ARG A 25 5.60 5.46 -21.03
N TYR A 26 6.38 4.47 -20.61
CA TYR A 26 6.45 3.97 -19.23
C TYR A 26 7.77 4.31 -18.54
N VAL A 27 8.68 5.01 -19.24
CA VAL A 27 9.96 5.45 -18.69
C VAL A 27 9.75 6.75 -17.93
N LEU A 28 9.94 6.71 -16.61
CA LEU A 28 10.00 7.90 -15.76
C LEU A 28 11.30 8.65 -16.03
N HIS A 29 11.21 9.94 -16.30
CA HIS A 29 12.39 10.77 -16.57
C HIS A 29 13.06 11.21 -15.25
N ASP A 30 14.34 11.60 -15.33
CA ASP A 30 15.21 11.81 -14.15
C ASP A 30 14.64 12.73 -13.05
N GLN A 31 13.73 13.64 -13.40
CA GLN A 31 13.08 14.54 -12.44
C GLN A 31 12.05 13.83 -11.54
N GLU A 32 11.51 12.68 -11.97
CA GLU A 32 10.57 11.83 -11.23
C GLU A 32 11.27 10.66 -10.52
N THR A 33 12.46 10.26 -10.99
CA THR A 33 13.24 9.17 -10.37
C THR A 33 13.97 9.59 -9.09
N VAL A 34 14.26 10.89 -8.91
CA VAL A 34 14.85 11.42 -7.66
C VAL A 34 13.97 11.12 -6.44
N ALA A 35 12.64 11.06 -6.61
CA ALA A 35 11.72 10.66 -5.54
C ALA A 35 11.84 9.17 -5.17
N LEU A 36 12.28 8.32 -6.12
CA LEU A 36 12.42 6.87 -5.96
C LEU A 36 13.82 6.44 -5.49
N SER A 37 14.87 7.22 -5.79
CA SER A 37 16.27 6.86 -5.50
C SER A 37 16.76 7.26 -4.10
N ASN A 38 16.01 8.10 -3.38
CA ASN A 38 16.38 8.55 -2.04
C ASN A 38 16.08 7.45 -1.00
N ASN A 39 16.94 6.42 -0.97
CA ASN A 39 16.92 5.31 -0.02
C ASN A 39 17.32 5.72 1.42
N THR A 40 17.46 7.02 1.70
CA THR A 40 17.65 7.52 3.06
C THR A 40 16.35 7.35 3.83
N SER A 41 16.26 6.31 4.67
CA SER A 41 15.20 6.10 5.68
C SER A 41 13.82 6.58 5.21
N LEU A 42 13.27 5.95 4.16
CA LEU A 42 11.90 6.25 3.75
C LEU A 42 10.98 6.09 4.97
N PRO A 43 10.07 7.05 5.22
CA PRO A 43 9.16 6.94 6.33
C PRO A 43 8.34 5.65 6.19
N GLN A 44 8.27 4.86 7.26
CA GLN A 44 7.53 3.60 7.25
C GLN A 44 6.06 3.87 7.56
N VAL A 45 5.17 3.33 6.73
CA VAL A 45 3.71 3.43 6.93
C VAL A 45 3.33 2.90 8.32
N PRO A 46 2.54 3.64 9.11
CA PRO A 46 2.09 3.18 10.42
C PRO A 46 1.28 1.88 10.31
N VAL A 47 1.59 0.92 11.17
CA VAL A 47 0.84 -0.35 11.27
C VAL A 47 0.03 -0.34 12.56
N ILE A 48 -1.31 -0.33 12.47
CA ILE A 48 -2.22 -0.32 13.61
C ILE A 48 -2.59 -1.74 14.00
N ASP A 49 -2.46 -2.02 15.29
CA ASP A 49 -2.79 -3.30 15.88
C ASP A 49 -4.15 -3.20 16.58
N PHE A 50 -5.22 -3.58 15.87
CA PHE A 50 -6.58 -3.48 16.41
C PHE A 50 -6.82 -4.35 17.65
N ALA A 51 -6.09 -5.46 17.82
CA ALA A 51 -6.23 -6.28 19.02
C ALA A 51 -5.72 -5.54 20.26
N LYS A 52 -4.61 -4.81 20.13
CA LYS A 52 -4.08 -3.95 21.20
C LYS A 52 -4.94 -2.70 21.41
N LEU A 53 -5.46 -2.11 20.34
CA LEU A 53 -6.36 -0.94 20.44
C LEU A 53 -7.65 -1.28 21.21
N LEU A 54 -8.16 -2.50 21.04
CA LEU A 54 -9.37 -3.00 21.71
C LEU A 54 -9.07 -3.76 23.01
N SER A 55 -7.82 -3.76 23.47
CA SER A 55 -7.39 -4.39 24.71
C SER A 55 -8.01 -3.73 25.95
N GLN A 56 -8.16 -4.52 27.02
CA GLN A 56 -8.51 -4.00 28.36
C GLN A 56 -7.30 -3.36 29.06
N ASP A 57 -6.08 -3.63 28.58
CA ASP A 57 -4.87 -2.95 29.06
C ASP A 57 -4.83 -1.52 28.54
N ASN A 58 -5.08 -0.57 29.44
CA ASN A 58 -5.12 0.86 29.12
C ASN A 58 -3.79 1.41 28.59
N ASN A 59 -2.64 0.81 28.95
CA ASN A 59 -1.35 1.25 28.45
C ASN A 59 -1.19 0.83 26.97
N LEU A 60 -1.41 -0.45 26.67
CA LEU A 60 -1.35 -0.96 25.28
C LEU A 60 -2.37 -0.26 24.37
N LYS A 61 -3.57 -0.03 24.89
CA LYS A 61 -4.63 0.71 24.19
C LYS A 61 -4.23 2.16 23.92
N GLY A 62 -3.67 2.86 24.91
CA GLY A 62 -3.23 4.24 24.77
C GLY A 62 -2.15 4.39 23.70
N LEU A 63 -1.16 3.50 23.71
CA LEU A 63 -0.07 3.50 22.72
C LEU A 63 -0.57 3.29 21.29
N GLU A 64 -1.47 2.33 21.06
CA GLU A 64 -2.02 2.12 19.70
C GLU A 64 -3.00 3.23 19.28
N LEU A 65 -3.72 3.83 20.22
CA LEU A 65 -4.61 4.96 19.92
C LEU A 65 -3.81 6.19 19.49
N GLU A 66 -2.71 6.48 20.16
CA GLU A 66 -1.79 7.57 19.77
C GLU A 66 -1.22 7.33 18.37
N LYS A 67 -0.81 6.08 18.09
CA LYS A 67 -0.33 5.68 16.76
C LYS A 67 -1.39 5.83 15.68
N LEU A 68 -2.63 5.49 15.97
CA LEU A 68 -3.76 5.68 15.06
C LEU A 68 -4.02 7.17 14.80
N HIS A 69 -4.02 8.00 15.85
CA HIS A 69 -4.18 9.44 15.71
C HIS A 69 -3.08 10.05 14.82
N TYR A 70 -1.82 9.70 15.08
CA TYR A 70 -0.68 10.10 14.27
C TYR A 70 -0.84 9.68 12.80
N ALA A 71 -1.26 8.44 12.55
CA ALA A 71 -1.47 7.96 11.20
C ALA A 71 -2.60 8.71 10.47
N CYS A 72 -3.74 8.94 11.11
CA CYS A 72 -4.82 9.70 10.50
C CYS A 72 -4.39 11.14 10.17
N LYS A 73 -3.64 11.77 11.07
CA LYS A 73 -3.25 13.18 10.95
C LYS A 73 -2.11 13.41 9.95
N GLU A 74 -1.04 12.63 10.05
CA GLU A 74 0.19 12.87 9.29
C GLU A 74 0.27 12.04 8.01
N TRP A 75 -0.43 10.89 7.96
CA TRP A 75 -0.40 10.00 6.79
C TRP A 75 -1.69 10.01 5.98
N GLY A 76 -2.86 10.13 6.64
CA GLY A 76 -4.16 9.92 6.00
C GLY A 76 -4.44 8.45 5.63
N PHE A 77 -3.50 7.54 5.91
CA PHE A 77 -3.68 6.09 5.74
C PHE A 77 -2.75 5.33 6.68
N PHE A 78 -3.06 4.05 6.91
CA PHE A 78 -2.25 3.13 7.71
C PHE A 78 -2.47 1.69 7.28
N GLN A 79 -1.56 0.80 7.68
CA GLN A 79 -1.76 -0.63 7.55
C GLN A 79 -2.47 -1.18 8.80
N SER A 80 -3.38 -2.12 8.62
CA SER A 80 -3.92 -2.94 9.70
C SER A 80 -3.09 -4.21 9.84
N LYS A 81 -2.68 -4.53 11.06
CA LYS A 81 -2.09 -5.83 11.37
C LYS A 81 -3.20 -6.88 11.33
N THR A 82 -3.10 -7.85 10.42
CA THR A 82 -4.00 -9.00 10.42
C THR A 82 -3.38 -10.08 11.28
N TYR A 83 -4.13 -10.58 12.25
CA TYR A 83 -3.80 -11.80 12.96
C TYR A 83 -4.26 -12.96 12.10
N GLN A 84 -3.33 -13.80 11.67
CA GLN A 84 -3.70 -15.00 10.94
C GLN A 84 -4.32 -15.98 11.93
N ASP A 85 -5.64 -16.00 12.01
CA ASP A 85 -6.36 -17.09 12.66
C ASP A 85 -6.05 -18.37 11.89
N ALA A 86 -5.44 -19.35 12.56
CA ALA A 86 -5.16 -20.67 11.98
C ALA A 86 -6.43 -21.35 11.42
N ASN A 87 -7.62 -20.90 11.81
CA ASN A 87 -8.92 -21.40 11.38
C ASN A 87 -9.47 -20.75 10.08
N ALA A 88 -8.87 -19.67 9.57
CA ALA A 88 -9.35 -18.96 8.37
C ALA A 88 -8.81 -19.57 7.05
N LEU A 89 -8.38 -20.83 7.07
CA LEU A 89 -7.59 -21.49 6.01
C LEU A 89 -8.43 -22.04 4.84
N LEU A 90 -9.74 -21.77 4.76
CA LEU A 90 -10.64 -22.55 3.89
C LEU A 90 -11.40 -21.82 2.77
N GLU A 91 -11.11 -20.57 2.42
CA GLU A 91 -11.67 -20.03 1.17
C GLU A 91 -10.62 -19.43 0.25
N ASN A 92 -10.12 -20.28 -0.65
CA ASN A 92 -10.04 -20.12 -2.11
C ASN A 92 -10.15 -18.70 -2.70
N ARG A 93 -9.43 -17.70 -2.16
CA ARG A 93 -9.28 -16.38 -2.79
C ARG A 93 -7.86 -15.88 -2.54
N ARG A 94 -7.04 -16.00 -3.59
CA ARG A 94 -5.87 -15.18 -3.94
C ARG A 94 -5.15 -14.57 -2.73
N VAL A 95 -4.04 -15.19 -2.31
CA VAL A 95 -2.97 -14.64 -1.45
C VAL A 95 -3.48 -13.50 -0.56
N THR A 96 -4.10 -13.83 0.56
CA THR A 96 -4.49 -12.85 1.59
C THR A 96 -3.24 -12.05 1.95
N LEU A 97 -3.17 -10.80 1.48
CA LEU A 97 -2.07 -9.91 1.81
C LEU A 97 -2.08 -9.73 3.34
N PRO A 98 -0.95 -9.95 4.03
CA PRO A 98 -0.91 -10.02 5.49
C PRO A 98 -1.35 -8.69 6.14
N ASN A 99 -1.18 -7.57 5.43
CA ASN A 99 -1.56 -6.24 5.89
C ASN A 99 -2.50 -5.58 4.88
N LYS A 100 -3.63 -5.05 5.37
CA LYS A 100 -4.56 -4.24 4.58
C LYS A 100 -4.25 -2.76 4.77
N ILE A 101 -4.15 -1.99 3.68
CA ILE A 101 -4.07 -0.53 3.77
C ILE A 101 -5.49 0.02 3.97
N ILE A 102 -5.64 0.90 4.96
CA ILE A 102 -6.89 1.58 5.31
C ILE A 102 -6.67 3.08 5.10
N LEU A 103 -7.59 3.71 4.38
CA LEU A 103 -7.67 5.16 4.25
C LEU A 103 -8.37 5.73 5.49
N ALA A 104 -7.77 6.72 6.14
CA ALA A 104 -8.44 7.48 7.18
C ALA A 104 -9.46 8.41 6.50
N GLY A 105 -10.75 8.23 6.80
CA GLY A 105 -11.77 9.20 6.37
C GLY A 105 -11.53 10.55 7.04
N GLN A 106 -11.66 11.63 6.28
CA GLN A 106 -11.67 13.00 6.82
C GLN A 106 -12.96 13.29 7.57
#